data_AF-A0A916H5B1-F1
#
_entry.id   AF-A0A916H5B1-F1
#
_cell.length_a   1.000
_cell.length_b   1.000
_cell.length_c   1.000
_cell.angle_alpha   90.00
_cell.angle_beta   90.00
_cell.angle_gamma   90.00
#
_symmetry.space_group_name_H-M   'P 1'
#
loop_
_entity.id
_entity.type
_entity.pdbx_description
1 polymer ?
#
loop_
_entity_poly.entity_id
_entity_poly.type
_entity_poly.pdbx_seq_one_letter_code
_entity_poly.pdbx_strand_id
1 'polypeptide(L)' 'MGRDWIITKRQLGIVLFLTGAVGFGGVLLLDLLRGGAGDFGPTQRLALVGCVGLALLGLSLIPYGNRPA' A
#
# COMPACT_ATOMS: atom_id res chain seq x y z
N MET A 1 30.83 -8.09 -12.23
CA MET A 1 30.20 -8.24 -10.90
C MET A 1 28.78 -7.70 -11.01
N GLY A 2 27.79 -8.59 -11.24
CA GLY A 2 26.38 -8.21 -11.18
C GLY A 2 26.03 -7.92 -9.72
N ARG A 3 25.49 -6.74 -9.43
CA ARG A 3 24.87 -6.52 -8.12
C ARG A 3 23.56 -7.29 -8.13
N ASP A 4 23.53 -8.44 -7.49
CA ASP A 4 22.27 -9.11 -7.20
C ASP A 4 21.54 -8.20 -6.21
N TRP A 5 20.64 -7.36 -6.71
CA TRP A 5 19.82 -6.47 -5.89
C TRP A 5 18.80 -7.32 -5.13
N ILE A 6 19.26 -7.97 -4.07
CA ILE A 6 18.40 -8.78 -3.21
C ILE A 6 17.55 -7.81 -2.40
N ILE A 7 16.33 -7.57 -2.87
CA ILE A 7 15.32 -6.84 -2.11
C ILE A 7 15.01 -7.67 -0.87
N THR A 8 15.15 -7.06 0.30
CA THR A 8 14.79 -7.71 1.56
C THR A 8 13.28 -7.71 1.77
N LYS A 9 12.73 -8.71 2.48
CA LYS A 9 11.32 -8.74 2.87
C LYS A 9 10.90 -7.49 3.65
N ARG A 10 11.82 -6.91 4.43
CA ARG A 10 11.61 -5.60 5.07
C ARG A 10 11.43 -4.47 4.05
N GLN A 11 12.32 -4.35 3.07
CA GLN A 11 12.20 -3.32 2.03
C GLN A 11 10.92 -3.49 1.22
N LEU A 12 10.60 -4.72 0.81
CA LEU A 12 9.35 -5.04 0.12
C LEU A 12 8.14 -4.67 1.00
N GLY A 13 8.16 -5.05 2.27
CA GLY A 13 7.11 -4.75 3.23
C GLY A 13 6.88 -3.25 3.41
N ILE A 14 7.96 -2.45 3.51
CA ILE A 14 7.89 -0.99 3.57
C ILE A 14 7.29 -0.41 2.29
N VAL A 15 7.74 -0.86 1.11
CA VAL A 15 7.22 -0.37 -0.17
C VAL A 15 5.73 -0.65 -0.32
N LEU A 16 5.30 -1.87 0.01
CA LEU A 16 3.89 -2.26 -0.02
C LEU A 16 3.07 -1.43 0.99
N PHE A 17 3.56 -1.30 2.22
CA PHE A 17 2.90 -0.50 3.24
C PHE A 17 2.71 0.96 2.81
N LEU A 18 3.78 1.60 2.33
CA LEU A 18 3.73 2.98 1.85
C LEU A 18 2.82 3.14 0.64
N THR A 19 2.86 2.20 -0.30
CA THR A 19 1.98 2.22 -1.49
C THR A 19 0.51 2.13 -1.09
N GLY A 20 0.17 1.23 -0.17
CA GLY A 20 -1.19 1.11 0.37
C GLY A 20 -1.62 2.37 1.13
N ALA A 21 -0.76 2.93 1.98
CA ALA A 21 -1.06 4.14 2.75
C ALA A 21 -1.26 5.38 1.86
N VAL A 22 -0.37 5.59 0.88
CA VAL A 22 -0.47 6.70 -0.07
C VAL A 22 -1.68 6.53 -0.98
N GLY A 23 -1.95 5.31 -1.47
CA GLY A 23 -3.14 5.02 -2.27
C GLY A 23 -4.43 5.30 -1.51
N PHE A 24 -4.51 4.86 -0.25
CA PHE A 24 -5.66 5.12 0.63
C PHE A 24 -5.88 6.62 0.84
N GLY A 25 -4.81 7.35 1.21
CA GLY A 25 -4.86 8.80 1.38
C GLY A 25 -5.25 9.53 0.08
N GLY A 26 -4.77 9.05 -1.08
CA GLY A 26 -5.12 9.60 -2.39
C GLY A 26 -6.60 9.44 -2.72
N VAL A 27 -7.20 8.27 -2.44
CA VAL A 27 -8.64 8.06 -2.67
C VAL A 27 -9.48 8.96 -1.77
N LEU A 28 -9.10 9.11 -0.49
CA LEU A 28 -9.79 10.03 0.43
C LEU A 28 -9.64 11.50 -0.01
N LEU A 29 -8.46 11.89 -0.47
CA LEU A 29 -8.21 13.24 -0.96
C LEU A 29 -9.06 13.54 -2.20
N LEU A 30 -9.13 12.61 -3.15
CA LEU A 30 -10.00 12.74 -4.32
C LEU A 30 -11.47 12.82 -3.94
N ASP A 31 -11.90 12.07 -2.92
CA ASP A 31 -13.25 12.16 -2.39
C ASP A 31 -13.58 13.53 -1.78
N LEU A 32 -12.63 14.10 -1.04
CA LEU A 32 -12.76 15.42 -0.47
C LEU A 32 -12.82 16.49 -1.57
N LEU A 33 -11.93 16.42 -2.57
CA LEU A 33 -11.84 17.38 -3.66
C LEU A 33 -13.08 17.38 -4.57
N ARG A 34 -13.72 16.21 -4.78
CA ARG A 34 -14.96 16.11 -5.55
C ARG A 34 -16.22 16.47 -4.75
N GLY A 35 -16.08 16.72 -3.44
CA GLY A 35 -17.22 16.99 -2.54
C GLY A 35 -18.08 15.77 -2.25
N GLY A 36 -17.53 14.55 -2.34
CA GLY A 36 -18.29 13.30 -2.17
C GLY A 36 -18.69 13.00 -0.73
N ALA A 37 -17.98 13.56 0.26
CA ALA A 37 -18.27 13.41 1.69
C ALA A 37 -18.46 11.93 2.15
N GLY A 38 -17.67 11.02 1.60
CA GLY A 38 -17.75 9.59 1.90
C GLY A 38 -18.70 8.78 1.04
N ASP A 39 -19.33 9.37 0.01
CA ASP A 39 -20.13 8.65 -0.98
C ASP A 39 -19.24 7.89 -1.99
N PHE A 40 -18.49 6.91 -1.48
CA PHE A 40 -17.55 6.15 -2.30
C PHE A 40 -18.29 5.29 -3.33
N GLY A 41 -17.98 5.53 -4.61
CA GLY A 41 -18.47 4.68 -5.70
C GLY A 41 -17.90 3.25 -5.59
N PRO A 42 -18.47 2.27 -6.32
CA PRO A 42 -18.06 0.86 -6.25
C PRO A 42 -16.54 0.68 -6.46
N THR A 43 -15.98 1.39 -7.43
CA THR A 43 -14.55 1.37 -7.75
C THR A 43 -13.68 1.96 -6.63
N GLN A 44 -14.12 3.05 -6.00
CA GLN A 44 -13.38 3.65 -4.87
C GLN A 44 -13.40 2.74 -3.64
N ARG A 45 -14.54 2.09 -3.35
CA ARG A 45 -14.61 1.11 -2.25
C ARG A 45 -13.64 -0.04 -2.47
N LEU A 46 -13.59 -0.60 -3.68
CA LEU A 46 -12.61 -1.63 -4.03
C LEU A 46 -11.17 -1.11 -3.93
N ALA A 47 -10.91 0.12 -4.36
CA ALA A 47 -9.60 0.74 -4.23
C ALA A 47 -9.19 0.88 -2.76
N LEU A 48 -10.08 1.34 -1.88
CA LEU A 48 -9.83 1.46 -0.44
C LEU A 48 -9.54 0.09 0.20
N VAL A 49 -10.36 -0.92 -0.09
CA VAL A 49 -10.14 -2.30 0.38
C VAL A 49 -8.79 -2.84 -0.12
N GLY A 50 -8.48 -2.62 -1.40
CA GLY A 50 -7.20 -3.00 -1.99
C GLY A 50 -6.02 -2.31 -1.32
N CYS A 51 -6.11 -1.00 -1.06
CA CYS A 51 -5.08 -0.22 -0.38
C CYS A 51 -4.84 -0.73 1.06
N VAL A 52 -5.91 -1.01 1.80
CA VAL A 52 -5.81 -1.59 3.15
C VAL A 52 -5.19 -2.98 3.08
N GLY A 53 -5.64 -3.85 2.17
CA GLY A 53 -5.08 -5.19 1.99
C GLY A 53 -3.59 -5.16 1.66
N LEU A 54 -3.18 -4.24 0.77
CA LEU A 54 -1.79 -4.05 0.37
C LEU A 54 -0.93 -3.51 1.52
N ALA A 55 -1.48 -2.60 2.33
CA ALA A 55 -0.82 -2.09 3.54
C ALA A 55 -0.63 -3.19 4.61
N LEU A 56 -1.65 -4.03 4.84
CA LEU A 56 -1.57 -5.16 5.76
C LEU A 56 -0.59 -6.23 5.28
N LEU A 57 -0.57 -6.52 3.97
CA LEU A 57 0.45 -7.38 3.36
C LEU A 57 1.85 -6.83 3.60
N GLY A 58 2.06 -5.53 3.36
CA GLY A 58 3.32 -4.86 3.64
C GLY A 58 3.74 -4.97 5.11
N LEU A 59 2.83 -4.67 6.04
CA LEU A 59 3.06 -4.80 7.48
C LEU A 59 3.42 -6.23 7.90
N SER A 60 2.77 -7.24 7.33
CA SER A 60 3.09 -8.65 7.62
C SER A 60 4.49 -9.05 7.16
N LEU A 61 5.06 -8.34 6.18
CA LEU A 61 6.39 -8.63 5.63
C LEU A 61 7.53 -7.98 6.43
N ILE A 62 7.28 -6.86 7.11
CA ILE A 62 8.28 -6.11 7.88
C ILE A 62 8.99 -6.97 8.97
N PRO A 63 8.29 -7.83 9.74
CA PRO A 63 8.91 -8.71 10.75
C PRO A 63 9.91 -9.71 10.18
N TYR A 64 9.78 -10.12 8.91
CA TYR A 64 10.68 -11.10 8.30
C TYR A 64 12.10 -10.55 8.03
N GLY A 65 12.32 -9.25 8.23
CA GLY A 65 13.65 -8.65 8.28
C GLY A 65 14.42 -8.76 6.96
N ASN A 66 15.70 -9.13 7.07
CA ASN A 66 16.66 -9.14 5.96
C ASN A 66 16.62 -10.43 5.12
N ARG A 67 15.61 -11.29 5.31
CA ARG A 67 15.44 -12.44 4.42
C ARG A 67 15.21 -11.93 2.99
N PRO A 68 15.81 -12.56 1.97
CA PRO A 68 15.52 -12.23 0.58
C PRO A 68 14.02 -12.35 0.33
N ALA A 69 13.45 -11.39 -0.40
CA ALA A 69 12.06 -11.42 -0.84
C ALA A 69 11.79 -12.61 -1.76
#